data_AF-A0A2D9XXX3-F1
#
_entry.id   AF-A0A2D9XXX3-F1
#
_cell.length_a   1.000
_cell.length_b   1.000
_cell.length_c   1.000
_cell.angle_alpha   90.00
_cell.angle_beta   90.00
_cell.angle_gamma   90.00
#
_symmetry.space_group_name_H-M   'P 1'
#
loop_
_entity.id
_entity.type
_entity.pdbx_description
1 polymer ?
#
loop_
_entity_poly.entity_id
_entity_poly.type
_entity_poly.pdbx_seq_one_letter_code
_entity_poly.pdbx_strand_id
1 'polypeptide(L)'
;MELIHPIFKWLHIIAGVLWIGLLYFFNWVNGHFVATLDAETKKKVVPELMPRTLYFFRWGAAWTWFTGLVLLLVIFYHGGLTFDDGADWEVSAFVMIGVTFLGVFIYDFIYKSGLASNVRLVTILSFVLVGVVVYLMKEWAGFSYRSFNIHLGALFGTNMAFNVWFRIWPAQQEIITAIKNGEAPNGDLVALAGLRSKHNTYMSVPLMWTMINQHTTALSGGNFGVTASTNWLVLMIVVALGWHIVFQLYKKSAKVQGF
;
A
#
# COMPACT_ATOMS: atom_id res chain seq x y z
N MET A 1 -11.06 -26.30 -9.67
CA MET A 1 -10.97 -25.19 -8.69
C MET A 1 -9.95 -25.44 -7.57
N GLU A 2 -9.65 -26.69 -7.21
CA GLU A 2 -8.78 -27.00 -6.05
C GLU A 2 -7.34 -26.47 -6.14
N LEU A 3 -6.75 -26.36 -7.34
CA LEU A 3 -5.38 -25.84 -7.52
C LEU A 3 -5.30 -24.31 -7.70
N ILE A 4 -6.42 -23.63 -7.97
CA ILE A 4 -6.41 -22.18 -8.21
C ILE A 4 -5.96 -21.44 -6.95
N HIS A 5 -6.48 -21.85 -5.79
CA HIS A 5 -6.19 -21.23 -4.51
C HIS A 5 -4.71 -21.29 -4.10
N PRO A 6 -4.02 -22.45 -4.08
CA PRO A 6 -2.60 -22.53 -3.71
C PRO A 6 -1.69 -21.85 -4.74
N ILE A 7 -1.97 -21.98 -6.05
CA ILE A 7 -1.14 -21.37 -7.10
C ILE A 7 -1.19 -19.85 -7.00
N PHE A 8 -2.39 -19.26 -6.95
CA PHE A 8 -2.52 -17.80 -6.89
C PHE A 8 -2.01 -17.22 -5.58
N LYS A 9 -2.12 -17.96 -4.45
CA LYS A 9 -1.47 -17.57 -3.19
C LYS A 9 0.04 -17.50 -3.33
N TRP A 10 0.66 -18.51 -3.92
CA TRP A 10 2.10 -18.56 -4.09
C TRP A 10 2.59 -17.44 -5.02
N LEU A 11 1.90 -17.22 -6.15
CA LEU A 11 2.18 -16.11 -7.06
C LEU A 11 2.02 -14.74 -6.36
N HIS A 12 0.96 -14.57 -5.58
CA HIS A 12 0.70 -13.34 -4.83
C HIS A 12 1.81 -13.03 -3.83
N ILE A 13 2.24 -14.04 -3.07
CA ILE A 13 3.32 -13.90 -2.09
C ILE A 13 4.63 -13.52 -2.77
N ILE A 14 5.03 -14.20 -3.84
CA ILE A 14 6.28 -13.91 -4.55
C ILE A 14 6.26 -12.50 -5.13
N ALA A 15 5.18 -12.13 -5.83
CA ALA A 15 5.03 -10.80 -6.37
C ALA A 15 5.04 -9.74 -5.25
N GLY A 16 4.38 -10.02 -4.13
CA GLY A 16 4.33 -9.14 -2.96
C GLY A 16 5.70 -8.95 -2.31
N VAL A 17 6.49 -10.01 -2.13
CA VAL A 17 7.86 -9.94 -1.62
C VAL A 17 8.74 -9.10 -2.53
N LEU A 18 8.67 -9.33 -3.85
CA LEU A 18 9.41 -8.54 -4.83
C LEU A 18 9.00 -7.06 -4.77
N TRP A 19 7.70 -6.78 -4.77
CA TRP A 19 7.18 -5.42 -4.80
C TRP A 19 7.54 -4.64 -3.52
N ILE A 20 7.22 -5.19 -2.35
CA ILE A 20 7.45 -4.53 -1.06
C ILE A 20 8.95 -4.48 -0.73
N GLY A 21 9.72 -5.51 -1.09
CA GLY A 21 11.17 -5.49 -0.95
C GLY A 21 11.82 -4.35 -1.74
N LEU A 22 11.43 -4.18 -2.99
CA LEU A 22 11.93 -3.08 -3.82
C LEU A 22 11.41 -1.71 -3.35
N LEU A 23 10.19 -1.62 -2.83
CA LEU A 23 9.66 -0.40 -2.22
C LEU A 23 10.57 0.06 -1.06
N TYR A 24 10.96 -0.87 -0.18
CA TYR A 24 11.86 -0.58 0.95
C TYR A 24 13.27 -0.26 0.47
N PHE A 25 13.79 -0.96 -0.53
CA PHE A 25 15.06 -0.60 -1.16
C PHE A 25 15.05 0.85 -1.65
N PHE A 26 14.02 1.27 -2.39
CA PHE A 26 13.96 2.64 -2.90
C PHE A 26 13.94 3.71 -1.80
N ASN A 27 13.16 3.47 -0.74
CA ASN A 27 12.88 4.47 0.28
C ASN A 27 13.89 4.52 1.42
N TRP A 28 14.47 3.38 1.79
CA TRP A 28 15.34 3.26 2.95
C TRP A 28 16.81 3.11 2.58
N VAL A 29 17.13 2.82 1.32
CA VAL A 29 18.50 2.55 0.87
C VAL A 29 18.87 3.45 -0.31
N ASN A 30 18.22 3.26 -1.46
CA ASN A 30 18.61 3.87 -2.72
C ASN A 30 18.61 5.41 -2.68
N GLY A 31 17.58 6.02 -2.10
CA GLY A 31 17.51 7.48 -2.00
C GLY A 31 18.69 8.09 -1.22
N HIS A 32 19.12 7.43 -0.14
CA HIS A 32 20.26 7.86 0.65
C HIS A 32 21.59 7.59 -0.06
N PHE A 33 21.72 6.45 -0.73
CA PHE A 33 22.88 6.13 -1.55
C PHE A 33 23.06 7.12 -2.71
N VAL A 34 22.01 7.39 -3.50
CA VAL A 34 22.08 8.33 -4.62
C VAL A 34 22.44 9.75 -4.15
N ALA A 35 22.06 10.13 -2.92
CA ALA A 35 22.42 11.44 -2.36
C ALA A 35 23.93 11.61 -2.12
N THR A 36 24.70 10.52 -1.98
CA THR A 36 26.17 10.60 -1.79
C THR A 36 26.94 10.72 -3.11
N LEU A 37 26.28 10.51 -4.25
CA LEU A 37 26.92 10.52 -5.57
C LEU A 37 27.04 11.95 -6.13
N ASP A 38 28.18 12.24 -6.74
CA ASP A 38 28.38 13.43 -7.57
C ASP A 38 27.59 13.34 -8.88
N ALA A 39 27.54 14.45 -9.63
CA ALA A 39 26.75 14.56 -10.85
C ALA A 39 27.21 13.58 -11.95
N GLU A 40 28.50 13.39 -12.14
CA GLU A 40 29.04 12.50 -13.18
C GLU A 40 28.78 11.02 -12.84
N THR A 41 28.88 10.66 -11.56
CA THR A 41 28.54 9.30 -11.12
C THR A 41 27.03 9.03 -11.24
N LYS A 42 26.16 10.00 -10.93
CA LYS A 42 24.70 9.86 -11.11
C LYS A 42 24.33 9.56 -12.56
N LYS A 43 24.96 10.24 -13.54
CA LYS A 43 24.73 10.01 -14.97
C LYS A 43 25.05 8.58 -15.40
N LYS A 44 26.03 7.93 -14.75
CA LYS A 44 26.41 6.54 -15.05
C LYS A 44 25.54 5.51 -14.32
N VAL A 45 25.20 5.78 -13.06
CA VAL A 45 24.52 4.79 -12.19
C VAL A 45 23.00 4.83 -12.37
N VAL A 46 22.38 6.00 -12.35
CA VAL A 46 20.92 6.13 -12.28
C VAL A 46 20.22 5.58 -13.53
N PRO A 47 20.66 5.89 -14.77
CA PRO A 47 20.05 5.35 -15.99
C PRO A 47 20.17 3.83 -16.12
N GLU A 48 21.15 3.21 -15.47
CA GLU A 48 21.32 1.76 -15.51
C GLU A 48 20.56 1.07 -14.36
N LEU A 49 20.67 1.58 -13.14
CA LEU A 49 20.04 0.96 -11.97
C LEU A 49 18.51 1.13 -12.00
N MET A 50 18.04 2.37 -12.16
CA MET A 50 16.63 2.69 -11.91
C MET A 50 15.66 1.99 -12.86
N PRO A 51 15.85 1.97 -14.20
CA PRO A 51 14.91 1.27 -15.09
C PRO A 51 14.81 -0.22 -14.80
N ARG A 52 15.93 -0.87 -14.45
CA ARG A 52 15.96 -2.30 -14.12
C ARG A 52 15.18 -2.58 -12.84
N THR A 53 15.43 -1.82 -11.77
CA THR A 53 14.70 -1.99 -10.50
C THR A 53 13.22 -1.61 -10.65
N LEU A 54 12.92 -0.53 -11.39
CA LEU A 54 11.54 -0.07 -11.62
C LEU A 54 10.72 -1.05 -12.47
N TYR A 55 11.35 -1.79 -13.38
CA TYR A 55 10.67 -2.86 -14.13
C TYR A 55 10.10 -3.92 -13.19
N PHE A 56 10.93 -4.48 -12.31
CA PHE A 56 10.49 -5.50 -11.36
C PHE A 56 9.52 -4.93 -10.33
N PHE A 57 9.71 -3.67 -9.91
CA PHE A 57 8.82 -3.00 -8.98
C PHE A 57 7.40 -2.81 -9.54
N ARG A 58 7.27 -2.30 -10.77
CA ARG A 58 5.94 -2.05 -11.39
C ARG A 58 5.20 -3.33 -11.73
N TRP A 59 5.92 -4.33 -12.22
CA TRP A 59 5.32 -5.63 -12.52
C TRP A 59 5.04 -6.44 -11.26
N GLY A 60 5.86 -6.33 -10.22
CA GLY A 60 5.54 -6.83 -8.89
C GLY A 60 4.23 -6.25 -8.39
N ALA A 61 4.06 -4.92 -8.46
CA ALA A 61 2.81 -4.25 -8.10
C ALA A 61 1.60 -4.77 -8.89
N ALA A 62 1.72 -4.87 -10.21
CA ALA A 62 0.64 -5.35 -11.08
C ALA A 62 0.26 -6.80 -10.77
N TRP A 63 1.25 -7.69 -10.62
CA TRP A 63 1.01 -9.10 -10.32
C TRP A 63 0.44 -9.31 -8.93
N THR A 64 0.94 -8.60 -7.90
CA THR A 64 0.35 -8.66 -6.56
C THR A 64 -1.10 -8.21 -6.59
N TRP A 65 -1.41 -7.09 -7.25
CA TRP A 65 -2.77 -6.59 -7.34
C TRP A 65 -3.69 -7.56 -8.09
N PHE A 66 -3.29 -8.04 -9.27
CA PHE A 66 -4.08 -8.98 -10.07
C PHE A 66 -4.33 -10.31 -9.35
N THR A 67 -3.28 -10.91 -8.79
CA THR A 67 -3.43 -12.16 -8.04
C THR A 67 -4.25 -11.96 -6.77
N GLY A 68 -4.13 -10.79 -6.12
CA GLY A 68 -4.93 -10.41 -4.97
C GLY A 68 -6.42 -10.30 -5.29
N LEU A 69 -6.78 -9.74 -6.45
CA LEU A 69 -8.16 -9.74 -6.94
C LEU A 69 -8.71 -11.15 -7.11
N VAL A 70 -7.94 -12.04 -7.74
CA VAL A 70 -8.37 -13.44 -7.92
C VAL A 70 -8.58 -14.12 -6.56
N LEU A 71 -7.68 -13.89 -5.60
CA LEU A 71 -7.82 -14.43 -4.25
C LEU A 71 -9.03 -13.85 -3.51
N LEU A 72 -9.33 -12.57 -3.67
CA LEU A 72 -10.51 -11.94 -3.09
C LEU A 72 -11.80 -12.56 -3.66
N LEU A 73 -11.86 -12.71 -4.99
CA LEU A 73 -12.98 -13.35 -5.68
C LEU A 73 -13.20 -14.81 -5.22
N VAL A 74 -12.13 -15.60 -5.16
CA VAL A 74 -12.22 -17.05 -4.89
C VAL A 74 -12.41 -17.35 -3.40
N ILE A 75 -11.68 -16.67 -2.51
CA ILE A 75 -11.68 -17.00 -1.08
C ILE A 75 -12.81 -16.28 -0.34
N PHE A 76 -13.02 -15.00 -0.63
CA PHE A 76 -13.97 -14.20 0.13
C PHE A 76 -15.35 -14.24 -0.51
N TYR A 77 -15.45 -13.94 -1.81
CA TYR A 77 -16.76 -13.77 -2.43
C TYR A 77 -17.42 -15.12 -2.75
N HIS A 78 -16.71 -16.02 -3.44
CA HIS A 78 -17.22 -17.37 -3.74
C HIS A 78 -16.96 -18.36 -2.61
N GLY A 79 -15.91 -18.14 -1.81
CA GLY A 79 -15.51 -19.03 -0.71
C GLY A 79 -16.23 -18.77 0.61
N GLY A 80 -17.15 -17.78 0.65
CA GLY A 80 -18.03 -17.55 1.80
C GLY A 80 -17.40 -16.85 3.00
N LEU A 81 -16.19 -16.29 2.90
CA LEU A 81 -15.53 -15.59 4.03
C LEU A 81 -15.91 -14.10 4.15
N THR A 82 -16.78 -13.59 3.27
CA THR A 82 -17.13 -12.16 3.25
C THR A 82 -17.97 -11.74 4.45
N PHE A 83 -18.90 -12.60 4.87
CA PHE A 83 -19.91 -12.30 5.88
C PHE A 83 -19.84 -13.33 7.03
N ASP A 84 -20.29 -12.92 8.21
CA ASP A 84 -20.56 -13.86 9.31
C ASP A 84 -21.92 -14.55 9.09
N ASP A 85 -22.19 -15.63 9.82
CA ASP A 85 -23.40 -16.45 9.63
C ASP A 85 -24.69 -15.60 9.71
N GLY A 86 -25.50 -15.66 8.64
CA GLY A 86 -26.80 -14.98 8.55
C GLY A 86 -26.79 -13.61 7.84
N ALA A 87 -25.62 -13.10 7.45
CA ALA A 87 -25.51 -11.93 6.56
C ALA A 87 -25.33 -12.36 5.09
N ASP A 88 -25.85 -11.55 4.17
CA ASP A 88 -25.84 -11.82 2.72
C ASP A 88 -25.46 -10.57 1.92
N TRP A 89 -25.33 -10.71 0.60
CA TRP A 89 -25.00 -9.66 -0.34
C TRP A 89 -26.09 -8.59 -0.42
N GLU A 90 -25.79 -7.42 0.12
CA GLU A 90 -26.61 -6.21 0.00
C GLU A 90 -25.93 -5.12 -0.85
N VAL A 91 -26.69 -4.08 -1.22
CA VAL A 91 -26.17 -2.91 -1.94
C VAL A 91 -24.99 -2.26 -1.20
N SER A 92 -25.03 -2.22 0.13
CA SER A 92 -23.96 -1.68 0.98
C SER A 92 -22.63 -2.43 0.77
N ALA A 93 -22.66 -3.75 0.64
CA ALA A 93 -21.49 -4.58 0.35
C ALA A 93 -20.87 -4.21 -1.00
N PHE A 94 -21.68 -4.10 -2.06
CA PHE A 94 -21.19 -3.69 -3.38
C PHE A 94 -20.63 -2.27 -3.39
N VAL A 95 -21.25 -1.33 -2.65
CA VAL A 95 -20.72 0.03 -2.49
C VAL A 95 -19.35 0.00 -1.81
N MET A 96 -19.16 -0.77 -0.74
CA MET A 96 -17.87 -0.83 -0.04
C MET A 96 -16.78 -1.56 -0.82
N ILE A 97 -17.14 -2.53 -1.68
CA ILE A 97 -16.22 -3.08 -2.69
C ILE A 97 -15.84 -1.99 -3.70
N GLY A 98 -16.81 -1.21 -4.17
CA GLY A 98 -16.56 -0.03 -5.02
C GLY A 98 -15.59 0.96 -4.37
N VAL A 99 -15.80 1.30 -3.09
CA VAL A 99 -14.89 2.16 -2.31
C VAL A 99 -13.49 1.57 -2.23
N THR A 100 -13.35 0.25 -2.08
CA THR A 100 -12.05 -0.45 -2.02
C THR A 100 -11.22 -0.22 -3.28
N PHE A 101 -11.84 -0.25 -4.46
CA PHE A 101 -11.12 -0.16 -5.74
C PHE A 101 -11.12 1.24 -6.36
N LEU A 102 -12.13 2.06 -6.08
CA LEU A 102 -12.28 3.41 -6.61
C LEU A 102 -11.86 4.51 -5.62
N GLY A 103 -11.64 4.17 -4.34
CA GLY A 103 -11.15 5.10 -3.32
C GLY A 103 -9.82 5.76 -3.67
N VAL A 104 -9.07 5.15 -4.59
CA VAL A 104 -7.83 5.71 -5.15
C VAL A 104 -8.00 7.08 -5.79
N PHE A 105 -9.15 7.36 -6.42
CA PHE A 105 -9.38 8.66 -7.05
C PHE A 105 -9.61 9.76 -6.02
N ILE A 106 -10.31 9.43 -4.93
CA ILE A 106 -10.49 10.34 -3.79
C ILE A 106 -9.14 10.58 -3.11
N TYR A 107 -8.38 9.52 -2.85
CA TYR A 107 -7.01 9.59 -2.32
C TYR A 107 -6.12 10.48 -3.21
N ASP A 108 -6.08 10.25 -4.52
CA ASP A 108 -5.24 11.01 -5.43
C ASP A 108 -5.66 12.48 -5.49
N PHE A 109 -6.96 12.76 -5.49
CA PHE A 109 -7.53 14.11 -5.43
C PHE A 109 -7.12 14.85 -4.15
N ILE A 110 -7.27 14.24 -2.96
CA ILE A 110 -6.87 14.84 -1.68
C ILE A 110 -5.40 15.27 -1.72
N TYR A 111 -4.52 14.40 -2.20
CA TYR A 111 -3.09 14.67 -2.25
C TYR A 111 -2.64 15.55 -3.42
N LYS A 112 -3.53 15.88 -4.36
CA LYS A 112 -3.32 16.92 -5.37
C LYS A 112 -3.87 18.27 -4.94
N SER A 113 -4.73 18.30 -3.92
CA SER A 113 -5.29 19.55 -3.39
C SER A 113 -4.28 20.32 -2.53
N GLY A 114 -4.56 21.61 -2.27
CA GLY A 114 -3.75 22.42 -1.37
C GLY A 114 -3.67 21.90 0.07
N LEU A 115 -4.55 20.97 0.46
CA LEU A 115 -4.55 20.35 1.78
C LEU A 115 -3.26 19.56 2.07
N ALA A 116 -2.63 19.01 1.03
CA ALA A 116 -1.40 18.24 1.14
C ALA A 116 -0.20 19.08 1.65
N SER A 117 -0.30 20.42 1.59
CA SER A 117 0.73 21.32 2.15
C SER A 117 0.82 21.24 3.68
N ASN A 118 -0.27 20.87 4.37
CA ASN A 118 -0.28 20.65 5.82
C ASN A 118 -0.23 19.15 6.13
N VAL A 119 0.99 18.65 6.31
CA VAL A 119 1.27 17.23 6.57
C VAL A 119 0.50 16.69 7.80
N ARG A 120 0.40 17.48 8.87
CA ARG A 120 -0.32 17.05 10.10
C ARG A 120 -1.80 16.87 9.81
N LEU A 121 -2.41 17.87 9.19
CA LEU A 121 -3.84 17.85 8.87
C LEU A 121 -4.19 16.70 7.91
N VAL A 122 -3.45 16.53 6.81
CA VAL A 122 -3.74 15.45 5.85
C VAL A 122 -3.51 14.06 6.45
N THR A 123 -2.56 13.92 7.39
CA THR A 123 -2.33 12.66 8.11
C THR A 123 -3.51 12.32 9.03
N ILE A 124 -3.99 13.29 9.82
CA ILE A 124 -5.17 13.10 10.69
C ILE A 124 -6.40 12.78 9.84
N LEU A 125 -6.64 13.55 8.76
CA LEU A 125 -7.76 13.31 7.85
C LEU A 125 -7.69 11.91 7.24
N SER A 126 -6.51 11.47 6.80
CA SER A 126 -6.33 10.14 6.23
C SER A 126 -6.61 9.04 7.25
N PHE A 127 -6.18 9.22 8.50
CA PHE A 127 -6.44 8.26 9.58
C PHE A 127 -7.94 8.17 9.89
N VAL A 128 -8.62 9.31 9.98
CA VAL A 128 -10.08 9.37 10.20
C VAL A 128 -10.82 8.73 9.03
N LEU A 129 -10.44 9.02 7.79
CA LEU A 129 -11.07 8.43 6.60
C LEU A 129 -10.92 6.92 6.57
N VAL A 130 -9.74 6.38 6.91
CA VAL A 130 -9.53 4.94 7.05
C VAL A 130 -10.44 4.36 8.12
N GLY A 131 -10.58 5.03 9.27
CA GLY A 131 -11.49 4.62 10.35
C GLY A 131 -12.95 4.57 9.91
N VAL A 132 -13.41 5.61 9.20
CA VAL A 132 -14.77 5.65 8.63
C VAL A 132 -14.98 4.50 7.65
N VAL A 133 -14.04 4.25 6.73
CA VAL A 133 -14.15 3.16 5.75
C VAL A 133 -14.23 1.80 6.45
N VAL A 134 -13.36 1.53 7.43
CA VAL A 134 -13.36 0.26 8.17
C VAL A 134 -14.66 0.10 8.97
N TYR A 135 -15.12 1.17 9.63
CA TYR A 135 -16.38 1.18 10.36
C TYR A 135 -17.57 0.87 9.44
N LEU A 136 -17.64 1.52 8.28
CA LEU A 136 -18.70 1.27 7.29
C LEU A 136 -18.63 -0.14 6.69
N MET A 137 -17.43 -0.65 6.41
CA MET A 137 -17.27 -2.04 5.96
C MET A 137 -17.90 -3.03 6.95
N LYS A 138 -17.65 -2.82 8.24
CA LYS A 138 -18.16 -3.69 9.30
C LYS A 138 -19.66 -3.47 9.56
N GLU A 139 -20.05 -2.26 9.93
CA GLU A 139 -21.37 -1.99 10.51
C GLU A 139 -22.45 -1.76 9.44
N TRP A 140 -22.08 -1.29 8.25
CA TRP A 140 -23.05 -1.02 7.17
C TRP A 140 -23.03 -2.08 6.08
N ALA A 141 -21.85 -2.54 5.67
CA ALA A 141 -21.71 -3.59 4.68
C ALA A 141 -21.69 -5.01 5.27
N GLY A 142 -21.70 -5.16 6.60
CA GLY A 142 -21.77 -6.46 7.26
C GLY A 142 -20.52 -7.33 7.09
N PHE A 143 -19.38 -6.76 6.68
CA PHE A 143 -18.17 -7.53 6.46
C PHE A 143 -17.68 -8.17 7.76
N SER A 144 -17.42 -9.48 7.69
CA SER A 144 -16.80 -10.22 8.78
C SER A 144 -15.46 -9.61 9.20
N TYR A 145 -14.94 -9.99 10.37
CA TYR A 145 -13.62 -9.55 10.82
C TYR A 145 -12.54 -9.78 9.76
N ARG A 146 -12.55 -10.94 9.12
CA ARG A 146 -11.58 -11.29 8.06
C ARG A 146 -11.79 -10.40 6.83
N SER A 147 -13.05 -10.16 6.48
CA SER A 147 -13.44 -9.42 5.28
C SER A 147 -13.06 -7.95 5.35
N PHE A 148 -13.41 -7.20 6.41
CA PHE A 148 -13.03 -5.78 6.45
C PHE A 148 -11.51 -5.59 6.55
N ASN A 149 -10.79 -6.52 7.18
CA ASN A 149 -9.33 -6.50 7.22
C ASN A 149 -8.76 -6.66 5.80
N ILE A 150 -9.13 -7.71 5.06
CA ILE A 150 -8.58 -7.95 3.73
C ILE A 150 -8.97 -6.83 2.75
N HIS A 151 -10.17 -6.26 2.88
CA HIS A 151 -10.61 -5.15 2.04
C HIS A 151 -9.87 -3.85 2.33
N LEU A 152 -9.52 -3.56 3.60
CA LEU A 152 -8.61 -2.44 3.88
C LEU A 152 -7.24 -2.67 3.23
N GLY A 153 -6.71 -3.88 3.32
CA GLY A 153 -5.47 -4.25 2.65
C GLY A 153 -5.54 -4.11 1.13
N ALA A 154 -6.66 -4.52 0.52
CA ALA A 154 -6.92 -4.37 -0.91
C ALA A 154 -7.06 -2.89 -1.32
N LEU A 155 -7.66 -2.05 -0.49
CA LEU A 155 -7.73 -0.60 -0.70
C LEU A 155 -6.34 0.02 -0.71
N PHE A 156 -5.51 -0.28 0.30
CA PHE A 156 -4.12 0.16 0.32
C PHE A 156 -3.33 -0.38 -0.87
N GLY A 157 -3.48 -1.66 -1.20
CA GLY A 157 -2.81 -2.29 -2.34
C GLY A 157 -3.20 -1.64 -3.66
N THR A 158 -4.47 -1.29 -3.84
CA THR A 158 -4.97 -0.59 -5.03
C THR A 158 -4.41 0.83 -5.12
N ASN A 159 -4.44 1.60 -4.02
CA ASN A 159 -3.84 2.93 -3.97
C ASN A 159 -2.34 2.88 -4.29
N MET A 160 -1.66 1.88 -3.73
CA MET A 160 -0.23 1.67 -3.95
C MET A 160 0.09 1.30 -5.39
N ALA A 161 -0.64 0.35 -5.99
CA ALA A 161 -0.44 -0.06 -7.37
C ALA A 161 -0.72 1.09 -8.33
N PHE A 162 -1.76 1.89 -8.07
CA PHE A 162 -2.04 3.09 -8.85
C PHE A 162 -0.91 4.12 -8.76
N ASN A 163 -0.38 4.38 -7.56
CA ASN A 163 0.77 5.26 -7.39
C ASN A 163 1.96 4.80 -8.25
N VAL A 164 2.23 3.51 -8.28
CA VAL A 164 3.34 2.96 -9.08
C VAL A 164 3.14 3.24 -10.56
N TRP A 165 1.98 2.90 -11.12
CA TRP A 165 1.76 2.95 -12.57
C TRP A 165 1.40 4.33 -13.11
N PHE A 166 0.68 5.16 -12.34
CA PHE A 166 0.11 6.42 -12.84
C PHE A 166 0.79 7.68 -12.29
N ARG A 167 1.62 7.56 -11.25
CA ARG A 167 2.32 8.71 -10.65
C ARG A 167 3.83 8.54 -10.66
N ILE A 168 4.33 7.42 -10.16
CA ILE A 168 5.78 7.18 -10.00
C ILE A 168 6.42 6.85 -11.34
N TRP A 169 5.88 5.87 -12.07
CA TRP A 169 6.51 5.40 -13.32
C TRP A 169 6.64 6.50 -14.38
N PRO A 170 5.59 7.27 -14.74
CA PRO A 170 5.72 8.35 -15.72
C PRO A 170 6.73 9.41 -15.28
N ALA A 171 6.68 9.85 -14.02
CA ALA A 171 7.62 10.82 -13.49
C ALA A 171 9.08 10.30 -13.54
N GLN A 172 9.30 9.02 -13.21
CA GLN A 172 10.62 8.42 -13.27
C GLN A 172 11.16 8.30 -14.69
N GLN A 173 10.32 8.07 -15.70
CA GLN A 173 10.77 8.07 -17.09
C GLN A 173 11.40 9.42 -17.46
N GLU A 174 10.75 10.54 -17.10
CA GLU A 174 11.26 11.89 -17.36
C GLU A 174 12.52 12.20 -16.52
N ILE A 175 12.50 11.90 -15.22
CA ILE A 175 13.64 12.12 -14.31
C ILE A 175 14.88 11.36 -14.80
N ILE A 176 14.73 10.08 -15.13
CA ILE A 176 15.84 9.25 -15.58
C ILE A 176 16.36 9.74 -16.94
N THR A 177 15.49 10.17 -17.84
CA THR A 177 15.88 10.72 -19.15
C THR A 177 16.68 12.01 -18.99
N ALA A 178 16.24 12.93 -18.13
CA ALA A 178 16.97 14.17 -17.84
C ALA A 178 18.37 13.86 -17.27
N ILE A 179 18.47 12.96 -16.29
CA ILE A 179 19.76 12.55 -15.71
C ILE A 179 20.67 11.93 -16.77
N LYS A 180 20.13 11.06 -17.63
CA LYS A 180 20.89 10.43 -18.72
C LYS A 180 21.47 11.46 -19.69
N ASN A 181 20.71 12.52 -20.00
CA ASN A 181 21.13 13.60 -20.89
C ASN A 181 22.06 14.63 -20.20
N GLY A 182 22.25 14.49 -18.89
CA GLY A 182 23.02 15.43 -18.09
C GLY A 182 22.31 16.75 -17.78
N GLU A 183 20.99 16.76 -17.90
CA GLU A 183 20.11 17.86 -17.55
C GLU A 183 19.67 17.77 -16.07
N ALA A 184 19.30 18.90 -15.49
CA ALA A 184 18.71 18.91 -14.15
C ALA A 184 17.26 18.39 -14.23
N PRO A 185 16.88 17.36 -13.44
CA PRO A 185 15.51 16.85 -13.43
C PRO A 185 14.51 17.89 -12.93
N ASN A 186 13.28 17.82 -13.44
CA ASN A 186 12.18 18.64 -12.94
C ASN A 186 11.93 18.34 -11.44
N GLY A 187 12.14 19.35 -10.60
CA GLY A 187 12.00 19.25 -9.14
C GLY A 187 10.60 18.83 -8.68
N ASP A 188 9.55 19.26 -9.39
CA ASP A 188 8.16 18.91 -9.07
C ASP A 188 7.89 17.42 -9.32
N LEU A 189 8.46 16.86 -10.39
CA LEU A 189 8.36 15.42 -10.68
C LEU A 189 9.13 14.59 -9.65
N VAL A 190 10.32 15.05 -9.24
CA VAL A 190 11.10 14.39 -8.18
C VAL A 190 10.32 14.41 -6.86
N ALA A 191 9.74 15.54 -6.49
CA ALA A 191 8.92 15.67 -5.30
C ALA A 191 7.67 14.78 -5.35
N LEU A 192 6.96 14.75 -6.49
CA LEU A 192 5.79 13.91 -6.72
C LEU A 192 6.13 12.41 -6.58
N ALA A 193 7.16 11.94 -7.31
CA ALA A 193 7.55 10.54 -7.29
C ALA A 193 8.01 10.11 -5.88
N GLY A 194 8.80 10.95 -5.21
CA GLY A 194 9.25 10.71 -3.83
C GLY A 194 8.09 10.67 -2.83
N LEU A 195 7.13 11.59 -2.95
CA LEU A 195 5.95 11.63 -2.07
C LEU A 195 5.07 10.40 -2.22
N ARG A 196 4.76 10.00 -3.47
CA ARG A 196 3.92 8.82 -3.73
C ARG A 196 4.62 7.51 -3.34
N SER A 197 5.94 7.43 -3.52
CA SER A 197 6.74 6.31 -3.01
C SER A 197 6.68 6.23 -1.48
N LYS A 198 6.78 7.37 -0.79
CA LYS A 198 6.64 7.44 0.67
C LYS A 198 5.25 7.03 1.14
N HIS A 199 4.19 7.49 0.49
CA HIS A 199 2.82 7.03 0.79
C HIS A 199 2.71 5.51 0.72
N ASN A 200 3.29 4.90 -0.32
CA ASN A 200 3.32 3.44 -0.44
C ASN A 200 4.04 2.78 0.74
N THR A 201 5.16 3.33 1.21
CA THR A 201 5.88 2.80 2.38
C THR A 201 5.06 2.91 3.67
N TYR A 202 4.31 4.00 3.88
CA TYR A 202 3.43 4.13 5.05
C TYR A 202 2.22 3.18 4.99
N MET A 203 1.68 2.92 3.80
CA MET A 203 0.59 1.96 3.62
C MET A 203 1.04 0.50 3.69
N SER A 204 2.31 0.19 3.37
CA SER A 204 2.76 -1.21 3.23
C SER A 204 2.73 -2.00 4.53
N VAL A 205 3.09 -1.40 5.67
CA VAL A 205 3.11 -2.11 6.97
C VAL A 205 1.71 -2.54 7.42
N PRO A 206 0.70 -1.66 7.51
CA PRO A 206 -0.66 -2.10 7.84
C PRO A 206 -1.26 -2.99 6.74
N LEU A 207 -0.93 -2.78 5.47
CA LEU A 207 -1.32 -3.69 4.39
C LEU A 207 -0.79 -5.11 4.65
N MET A 208 0.50 -5.27 4.97
CA MET A 208 1.07 -6.58 5.26
C MET A 208 0.35 -7.28 6.42
N TRP A 209 0.02 -6.53 7.49
CA TRP A 209 -0.77 -7.08 8.60
C TRP A 209 -2.13 -7.62 8.13
N THR A 210 -2.87 -6.84 7.34
CA THR A 210 -4.18 -7.25 6.83
C THR A 210 -4.13 -8.47 5.90
N MET A 211 -2.98 -8.73 5.28
CA MET A 211 -2.79 -9.84 4.33
C MET A 211 -2.35 -11.15 5.03
N ILE A 212 -1.90 -11.08 6.29
CA ILE A 212 -1.49 -12.24 7.12
C ILE A 212 -2.66 -12.71 8.02
N ASN A 213 -3.89 -12.26 7.74
CA ASN A 213 -5.03 -12.30 8.66
C ASN A 213 -5.40 -13.68 9.25
N GLN A 214 -5.06 -14.80 8.62
CA GLN A 214 -5.21 -16.14 9.22
C GLN A 214 -4.52 -16.27 10.60
N HIS A 215 -3.47 -15.47 10.86
CA HIS A 215 -2.71 -15.50 12.12
C HIS A 215 -3.17 -14.45 13.15
N THR A 216 -4.14 -13.59 12.83
CA THR A 216 -4.57 -12.48 13.71
C THR A 216 -6.02 -12.61 14.19
N THR A 217 -6.68 -13.73 13.91
CA THR A 217 -8.08 -14.00 14.31
C THR A 217 -8.26 -14.11 15.82
N ALA A 218 -7.19 -14.28 16.60
CA ALA A 218 -7.25 -14.16 18.05
C ALA A 218 -7.84 -12.80 18.50
N LEU A 219 -7.76 -11.76 17.66
CA LEU A 219 -8.25 -10.42 17.92
C LEU A 219 -9.64 -10.13 17.31
N SER A 220 -10.33 -11.13 16.75
CA SER A 220 -11.65 -10.94 16.14
C SER A 220 -12.77 -10.68 17.16
N GLY A 221 -12.55 -11.08 18.42
CA GLY A 221 -13.47 -10.91 19.55
C GLY A 221 -13.34 -12.05 20.56
N GLY A 222 -13.58 -11.76 21.84
CA GLY A 222 -13.62 -12.75 22.93
C GLY A 222 -12.27 -13.02 23.62
N ASN A 223 -11.16 -12.52 23.08
CA ASN A 223 -9.83 -12.61 23.71
C ASN A 223 -9.25 -11.22 23.99
N PHE A 224 -8.35 -11.13 24.98
CA PHE A 224 -7.62 -9.91 25.33
C PHE A 224 -8.52 -8.68 25.63
N GLY A 225 -9.79 -8.90 26.00
CA GLY A 225 -10.76 -7.83 26.23
C GLY A 225 -11.32 -7.19 24.95
N VAL A 226 -10.97 -7.69 23.76
CA VAL A 226 -11.52 -7.21 22.49
C VAL A 226 -12.90 -7.85 22.30
N THR A 227 -13.91 -7.01 22.09
CA THR A 227 -15.29 -7.47 21.82
C THR A 227 -15.57 -7.43 20.33
N ALA A 228 -16.60 -8.16 19.89
CA ALA A 228 -17.07 -8.07 18.51
C ALA A 228 -17.44 -6.61 18.11
N SER A 229 -17.91 -5.78 19.05
CA SER A 229 -18.20 -4.35 18.80
C SER A 229 -16.95 -3.48 18.63
N THR A 230 -15.83 -3.85 19.25
CA THR A 230 -14.60 -3.01 19.28
C THR A 230 -13.45 -3.56 18.43
N ASN A 231 -13.59 -4.75 17.83
CA ASN A 231 -12.54 -5.41 17.04
C ASN A 231 -11.98 -4.58 15.87
N TRP A 232 -12.75 -3.65 15.30
CA TRP A 232 -12.30 -2.75 14.24
C TRP A 232 -11.26 -1.71 14.72
N LEU A 233 -11.30 -1.35 16.01
CA LEU A 233 -10.31 -0.44 16.62
C LEU A 233 -8.91 -1.06 16.63
N VAL A 234 -8.81 -2.40 16.70
CA VAL A 234 -7.53 -3.11 16.59
C VAL A 234 -6.85 -2.75 15.28
N LEU A 235 -7.60 -2.75 14.17
CA LEU A 235 -7.06 -2.41 12.86
C LEU A 235 -6.59 -0.94 12.81
N MET A 236 -7.30 -0.03 13.46
CA MET A 236 -6.88 1.37 13.58
C MET A 236 -5.59 1.53 14.38
N ILE A 237 -5.44 0.79 15.48
CA ILE A 237 -4.20 0.74 16.27
C ILE A 237 -3.05 0.22 15.41
N VAL A 238 -3.27 -0.84 14.63
CA VAL A 238 -2.27 -1.39 13.72
C VAL A 238 -1.86 -0.39 12.64
N VAL A 239 -2.82 0.36 12.07
CA VAL A 239 -2.52 1.43 11.11
C VAL A 239 -1.64 2.50 11.75
N ALA A 240 -2.00 2.99 12.93
CA ALA A 240 -1.21 4.00 13.64
C ALA A 240 0.20 3.49 14.01
N LEU A 241 0.29 2.25 14.51
CA LEU A 241 1.56 1.61 14.86
C LEU A 241 2.42 1.39 13.61
N GLY A 242 1.84 0.90 12.51
CA GLY A 242 2.53 0.70 11.25
C GLY A 242 3.10 2.01 10.71
N TRP A 243 2.33 3.09 10.76
CA TRP A 243 2.83 4.41 10.39
C TRP A 243 3.97 4.88 11.29
N HIS A 244 3.85 4.66 12.60
CA HIS A 244 4.92 5.00 13.54
C HIS A 244 6.21 4.21 13.27
N ILE A 245 6.10 2.90 13.00
CA ILE A 245 7.24 2.05 12.64
C ILE A 245 7.94 2.59 11.39
N VAL A 246 7.17 2.88 10.32
CA VAL A 246 7.71 3.45 9.08
C VAL A 246 8.40 4.78 9.34
N PHE A 247 7.81 5.64 10.16
CA PHE A 247 8.41 6.92 10.57
C PHE A 247 9.77 6.72 11.25
N GLN A 248 9.88 5.76 12.18
CA GLN A 248 11.14 5.46 12.86
C GLN A 248 12.18 4.87 11.90
N LEU A 249 11.76 4.02 10.97
CA LEU A 249 12.63 3.46 9.94
C LEU A 249 13.20 4.55 9.04
N TYR A 250 12.40 5.50 8.56
CA TYR A 250 12.92 6.66 7.82
C TYR A 250 13.96 7.45 8.62
N LYS A 251 13.72 7.69 9.91
CA LYS A 251 14.69 8.40 10.78
C LYS A 251 15.99 7.62 10.93
N LYS A 252 15.93 6.29 10.99
CA LYS A 252 17.11 5.42 11.10
C LYS A 252 17.86 5.35 9.78
N SER A 253 17.17 5.10 8.67
CA SER A 253 17.74 4.99 7.32
C SER A 253 18.57 6.19 6.92
N ALA A 254 18.12 7.40 7.24
CA ALA A 254 18.85 8.63 6.95
C ALA A 254 20.20 8.78 7.71
N LYS A 255 20.44 7.93 8.72
CA LYS A 255 21.65 7.94 9.56
C LYS A 255 22.56 6.74 9.33
N VAL A 256 22.17 5.77 8.50
CA VAL A 256 23.00 4.61 8.20
C VAL A 256 24.10 5.07 7.24
N GLN A 257 25.36 4.94 7.66
CA GLN A 257 26.54 5.32 6.87
C GLN A 257 27.18 4.09 6.24
N GLY A 258 27.77 4.26 5.07
CA GLY A 258 28.73 3.29 4.52
C GLY A 258 30.05 3.34 5.30
N PHE A 259 30.80 2.24 5.25
CA PHE A 259 32.15 2.14 5.79
C PHE A 259 33.18 2.15 4.66
#